data_AF-A0A973XZS6-F1
#
_entry.id   AF-A0A973XZS6-F1
#
_cell.length_a   1.000
_cell.length_b   1.000
_cell.length_c   1.000
_cell.angle_alpha   90.00
_cell.angle_beta   90.00
_cell.angle_gamma   90.00
#
_symmetry.space_group_name_H-M   'P 1'
#
loop_
_entity.id
_entity.type
_entity.pdbx_description
1 polymer ?
#
loop_
_entity_poly.entity_id
_entity_poly.type
_entity_poly.pdbx_seq_one_letter_code
_entity_poly.pdbx_strand_id
1 'polypeptide(L)'
;MALSRMAETDEVAAAFHVALTEIGARTTAEALALWQDVPPERRAATAGAWLRKAITLVMSRRRQSRDLARAYYRLARALQTGRTVADPYHPEPSYVTLADLRREFAELAGTYEPPTEQGGAATVEDGEAPPAQPDEDDEDAPEWERVLVEDLEGLREEEERIERQAEAELRIALEALGTANLDRRLILEDSDPEEAHRQAGAQQAAAASRVAMNGARSTNWNHMRRDGRALGYVRLSRTGTPCGWCAMLISRGPVYKSRESALFNDGDKYHDNCHCYAMPVWNRDQYQSSELTALSRQYEALWPEVTKGHSGKAAVTVWRRFIRSKQRAAAQEARQSTDTAPEA
;
A
#
# COMPACT_ATOMS: atom_id res chain seq x y z
N MET A 1 23.20 6.67 14.78
CA MET A 1 22.18 5.59 14.80
C MET A 1 20.78 6.09 14.45
N ALA A 2 20.16 7.04 15.20
CA ALA A 2 18.77 7.46 14.95
C ALA A 2 18.49 8.02 13.53
N LEU A 3 19.36 8.89 13.00
CA LEU A 3 19.25 9.40 11.63
C LEU A 3 19.39 8.30 10.56
N SER A 4 20.24 7.30 10.81
CA SER A 4 20.44 6.15 9.90
C SER A 4 19.23 5.21 9.90
N ARG A 5 18.60 4.96 11.07
CA ARG A 5 17.36 4.15 11.14
C ARG A 5 16.17 4.84 10.48
N MET A 6 16.11 6.17 10.52
CA MET A 6 15.08 6.93 9.82
C MET A 6 15.25 6.87 8.30
N ALA A 7 16.46 7.07 7.79
CA ALA A 7 16.75 6.91 6.37
C ALA A 7 16.41 5.50 5.87
N GLU A 8 16.81 4.47 6.62
CA GLU A 8 16.47 3.08 6.29
C GLU A 8 14.95 2.83 6.31
N THR A 9 14.21 3.46 7.23
CA THR A 9 12.74 3.34 7.25
C THR A 9 12.11 3.96 6.01
N ASP A 10 12.65 5.08 5.52
CA ASP A 10 12.17 5.72 4.29
C ASP A 10 12.47 4.86 3.05
N GLU A 11 13.65 4.22 3.00
CA GLU A 11 14.02 3.25 1.95
C GLU A 11 13.10 2.02 1.96
N VAL A 12 12.86 1.43 3.13
CA VAL A 12 11.94 0.30 3.33
C VAL A 12 10.52 0.69 2.91
N ALA A 13 10.05 1.89 3.25
CA ALA A 13 8.75 2.40 2.80
C ALA A 13 8.69 2.59 1.28
N ALA A 14 9.74 3.14 0.67
CA ALA A 14 9.82 3.28 -0.79
C ALA A 14 9.75 1.91 -1.49
N ALA A 15 10.54 0.93 -1.06
CA ALA A 15 10.52 -0.42 -1.61
C ALA A 15 9.17 -1.12 -1.43
N PHE A 16 8.55 -0.98 -0.25
CA PHE A 16 7.20 -1.50 0.02
C PHE A 16 6.18 -0.96 -0.99
N HIS A 17 6.26 0.34 -1.31
CA HIS A 17 5.35 0.96 -2.26
C HIS A 17 5.64 0.60 -3.72
N VAL A 18 6.88 0.32 -4.09
CA VAL A 18 7.23 -0.24 -5.40
C VAL A 18 6.60 -1.62 -5.54
N ALA A 19 6.88 -2.55 -4.63
CA ALA A 19 6.33 -3.90 -4.65
C ALA A 19 4.79 -3.91 -4.65
N LEU A 20 4.15 -3.08 -3.82
CA LEU A 20 2.69 -2.95 -3.81
C LEU A 20 2.13 -2.37 -5.14
N THR A 21 2.89 -1.51 -5.82
CA THR A 21 2.53 -1.00 -7.15
C THR A 21 2.57 -2.10 -8.19
N GLU A 22 3.59 -2.96 -8.15
CA GLU A 22 3.70 -4.10 -9.05
C GLU A 22 2.57 -5.11 -8.86
N ILE A 23 2.21 -5.44 -7.61
CA ILE A 23 1.06 -6.30 -7.32
C ILE A 23 -0.23 -5.70 -7.90
N GLY A 24 -0.45 -4.40 -7.70
CA GLY A 24 -1.62 -3.69 -8.24
C GLY A 24 -1.67 -3.69 -9.77
N ALA A 25 -0.54 -3.43 -10.43
CA ALA A 25 -0.43 -3.41 -11.89
C ALA A 25 -0.65 -4.80 -12.50
N ARG A 26 -0.03 -5.83 -11.91
CA ARG A 26 -0.19 -7.23 -12.32
C ARG A 26 -1.65 -7.68 -12.16
N THR A 27 -2.28 -7.33 -11.05
CA THR A 27 -3.70 -7.62 -10.81
C THR A 27 -4.59 -7.00 -11.88
N THR A 28 -4.34 -5.74 -12.27
CA THR A 28 -5.11 -5.08 -13.35
C THR A 28 -4.95 -5.83 -14.67
N ALA A 29 -3.71 -6.15 -15.06
CA ALA A 29 -3.43 -6.85 -16.31
C ALA A 29 -4.09 -8.24 -16.36
N GLU A 30 -3.97 -9.02 -15.29
CA GLU A 30 -4.55 -10.36 -15.19
C GLU A 30 -6.09 -10.32 -15.13
N ALA A 31 -6.68 -9.33 -14.45
CA ALA A 31 -8.13 -9.14 -14.41
C ALA A 31 -8.70 -8.75 -15.79
N LEU A 32 -7.98 -7.93 -16.56
CA LEU A 32 -8.35 -7.59 -17.94
C LEU A 32 -8.22 -8.80 -18.88
N ALA A 33 -7.18 -9.61 -18.71
CA ALA A 33 -7.00 -10.84 -19.48
C ALA A 33 -8.13 -11.84 -19.19
N LEU A 34 -8.47 -12.07 -17.91
CA LEU A 34 -9.59 -12.92 -17.53
C LEU A 34 -10.93 -12.41 -18.07
N TRP A 35 -11.10 -11.09 -18.20
CA TRP A 35 -12.34 -10.51 -18.75
C TRP A 35 -12.59 -10.86 -20.21
N GLN A 36 -11.55 -11.23 -20.97
CA GLN A 36 -11.70 -11.72 -22.34
C GLN A 36 -12.46 -13.06 -22.41
N ASP A 37 -12.53 -13.82 -21.31
CA ASP A 37 -13.36 -15.04 -21.21
C ASP A 37 -14.87 -14.73 -21.18
N VAL A 38 -15.27 -13.45 -21.11
CA VAL A 38 -16.67 -13.01 -21.04
C VAL A 38 -17.06 -12.21 -22.29
N PRO A 39 -17.18 -12.85 -23.47
CA PRO A 39 -17.54 -12.11 -24.67
C PRO A 39 -19.02 -11.67 -24.61
N PRO A 40 -19.39 -10.54 -25.24
CA PRO A 40 -20.75 -9.99 -25.17
C PRO A 40 -21.83 -11.04 -25.51
N GLU A 41 -21.69 -11.79 -26.58
CA GLU A 41 -22.72 -12.72 -27.03
C GLU A 41 -22.86 -14.00 -26.16
N ARG A 42 -21.91 -14.29 -25.26
CA ARG A 42 -21.95 -15.50 -24.40
C ARG A 42 -21.93 -15.22 -22.90
N ARG A 43 -22.18 -13.98 -22.48
CA ARG A 43 -22.12 -13.53 -21.06
C ARG A 43 -22.83 -14.48 -20.09
N ALA A 44 -24.06 -14.89 -20.39
CA ALA A 44 -24.84 -15.77 -19.52
C ALA A 44 -24.16 -17.13 -19.28
N ALA A 45 -23.42 -17.64 -20.27
CA ALA A 45 -22.73 -18.93 -20.17
C ALA A 45 -21.35 -18.82 -19.49
N THR A 46 -20.68 -17.66 -19.56
CA THR A 46 -19.29 -17.50 -19.10
C THR A 46 -19.14 -16.73 -17.80
N ALA A 47 -20.12 -15.89 -17.43
CA ALA A 47 -20.08 -15.03 -16.24
C ALA A 47 -19.73 -15.76 -14.94
N GLY A 48 -20.40 -16.89 -14.66
CA GLY A 48 -20.18 -17.63 -13.42
C GLY A 48 -18.78 -18.24 -13.31
N ALA A 49 -18.21 -18.71 -14.41
CA ALA A 49 -16.85 -19.26 -14.44
C ALA A 49 -15.81 -18.14 -14.28
N TRP A 50 -16.00 -17.02 -14.98
CA TRP A 50 -15.16 -15.83 -14.85
C TRP A 50 -15.13 -15.31 -13.41
N LEU A 51 -16.29 -15.14 -12.78
CA LEU A 51 -16.38 -14.60 -11.42
C LEU A 51 -15.59 -15.43 -10.40
N ARG A 52 -15.68 -16.77 -10.48
CA ARG A 52 -14.90 -17.66 -9.60
C ARG A 52 -13.39 -17.52 -9.81
N LYS A 53 -12.93 -17.46 -11.07
CA LYS A 53 -11.52 -17.25 -11.40
C LYS A 53 -11.02 -15.89 -10.92
N ALA A 54 -11.81 -14.83 -11.15
CA ALA A 54 -11.48 -13.47 -10.76
C ALA A 54 -11.40 -13.32 -9.23
N ILE A 55 -12.33 -13.90 -8.46
CA ILE A 55 -12.27 -13.90 -6.99
C ILE A 55 -11.00 -14.60 -6.50
N THR A 56 -10.70 -15.78 -7.04
CA THR A 56 -9.49 -16.56 -6.66
C THR A 56 -8.22 -15.76 -6.94
N LEU A 57 -8.13 -15.15 -8.13
CA LEU A 57 -7.01 -14.30 -8.52
C LEU A 57 -6.81 -13.14 -7.54
N VAL A 58 -7.86 -12.35 -7.32
CA VAL A 58 -7.77 -11.12 -6.53
C VAL A 58 -7.52 -11.41 -5.06
N MET A 59 -8.14 -12.45 -4.48
CA MET A 59 -7.88 -12.83 -3.08
C MET A 59 -6.46 -13.36 -2.88
N SER A 60 -5.88 -14.03 -3.89
CA SER A 60 -4.45 -14.41 -3.87
C SER A 60 -3.53 -13.18 -3.89
N ARG A 61 -3.80 -12.20 -4.76
CA ARG A 61 -3.05 -10.92 -4.82
C ARG A 61 -3.23 -10.07 -3.55
N ARG A 62 -4.42 -10.14 -2.94
CA ARG A 62 -4.72 -9.50 -1.65
C ARG A 62 -3.88 -10.09 -0.52
N ARG A 63 -3.77 -11.42 -0.45
CA ARG A 63 -2.89 -12.12 0.50
C ARG A 63 -1.44 -11.66 0.35
N GLN A 64 -0.90 -11.66 -0.88
CA GLN A 64 0.45 -11.15 -1.15
C GLN A 64 0.64 -9.70 -0.65
N SER A 65 -0.34 -8.83 -0.90
CA SER A 65 -0.30 -7.44 -0.44
C SER A 65 -0.32 -7.33 1.10
N ARG A 66 -1.12 -8.14 1.78
CA ARG A 66 -1.19 -8.20 3.24
C ARG A 66 0.12 -8.68 3.85
N ASP A 67 0.65 -9.78 3.35
CA ASP A 67 1.87 -10.40 3.88
C ASP A 67 3.06 -9.44 3.70
N LEU A 68 3.16 -8.79 2.53
CA LEU A 68 4.12 -7.69 2.27
C LEU A 68 3.98 -6.54 3.28
N ALA A 69 2.75 -6.11 3.59
CA ALA A 69 2.52 -5.03 4.54
C ALA A 69 2.85 -5.41 5.99
N ARG A 70 2.64 -6.68 6.37
CA ARG A 70 3.02 -7.19 7.69
C ARG A 70 4.54 -7.12 7.86
N ALA A 71 5.30 -7.66 6.92
CA ALA A 71 6.77 -7.60 6.95
C ALA A 71 7.28 -6.14 6.97
N TYR A 72 6.72 -5.28 6.12
CA TYR A 72 7.01 -3.83 6.14
C TYR A 72 6.74 -3.22 7.52
N TYR A 73 5.57 -3.46 8.10
CA TYR A 73 5.19 -2.87 9.39
C TYR A 73 6.12 -3.35 10.51
N ARG A 74 6.44 -4.64 10.54
CA ARG A 74 7.35 -5.25 11.51
C ARG A 74 8.75 -4.62 11.44
N LEU A 75 9.32 -4.48 10.25
CA LEU A 75 10.64 -3.88 10.04
C LEU A 75 10.63 -2.37 10.36
N ALA A 76 9.69 -1.61 9.79
CA ALA A 76 9.60 -0.16 10.02
C ALA A 76 9.42 0.16 11.51
N ARG A 77 8.61 -0.61 12.22
CA ARG A 77 8.41 -0.46 13.66
C ARG A 77 9.67 -0.78 14.46
N ALA A 78 10.41 -1.82 14.09
CA ALA A 78 11.66 -2.19 14.75
C ALA A 78 12.72 -1.09 14.59
N LEU A 79 12.88 -0.57 13.37
CA LEU A 79 13.81 0.54 13.08
C LEU A 79 13.45 1.79 13.89
N GLN A 80 12.17 2.12 13.99
CA GLN A 80 11.73 3.36 14.62
C GLN A 80 11.62 3.28 16.15
N THR A 81 11.36 2.10 16.70
CA THR A 81 11.00 1.96 18.13
C THR A 81 11.85 0.97 18.91
N GLY A 82 12.73 0.22 18.23
CA GLY A 82 13.51 -0.87 18.82
C GLY A 82 12.68 -2.10 19.19
N ARG A 83 11.41 -2.16 18.79
CA ARG A 83 10.49 -3.28 19.04
C ARG A 83 9.68 -3.57 17.80
N THR A 84 9.28 -4.82 17.61
CA THR A 84 8.44 -5.24 16.49
C THR A 84 7.14 -5.86 16.99
N VAL A 85 6.28 -6.29 16.08
CA VAL A 85 5.01 -6.96 16.38
C VAL A 85 5.05 -8.41 15.93
N ALA A 86 4.32 -9.26 16.65
CA ALA A 86 4.14 -10.66 16.30
C ALA A 86 3.42 -10.83 14.95
N ASP A 87 3.73 -11.91 14.24
CA ASP A 87 2.82 -12.40 13.21
C ASP A 87 1.58 -13.00 13.91
N PRO A 88 0.35 -12.54 13.61
CA PRO A 88 -0.86 -13.03 14.27
C PRO A 88 -1.13 -14.54 14.10
N TYR A 89 -0.47 -15.20 13.15
CA TYR A 89 -0.56 -16.66 12.92
C TYR A 89 0.68 -17.42 13.41
N HIS A 90 1.79 -16.72 13.63
CA HIS A 90 3.06 -17.29 14.10
C HIS A 90 3.67 -16.34 15.15
N PRO A 91 3.14 -16.33 16.39
CA PRO A 91 3.51 -15.34 17.40
C PRO A 91 4.89 -15.59 18.05
N GLU A 92 5.50 -16.75 17.79
CA GLU A 92 6.85 -17.08 18.23
C GLU A 92 7.88 -16.67 17.15
N PRO A 93 9.13 -16.33 17.52
CA PRO A 93 9.69 -16.21 18.88
C PRO A 93 9.43 -14.84 19.54
N SER A 94 9.68 -14.72 20.86
CA SER A 94 9.53 -13.45 21.61
C SER A 94 10.58 -12.38 21.26
N TYR A 95 11.68 -12.78 20.62
CA TYR A 95 12.74 -11.90 20.14
C TYR A 95 13.14 -12.30 18.72
N VAL A 96 13.43 -11.31 17.89
CA VAL A 96 13.99 -11.48 16.54
C VAL A 96 15.12 -10.49 16.34
N THR A 97 15.94 -10.63 15.30
CA THR A 97 16.96 -9.62 14.97
C THR A 97 16.46 -8.64 13.90
N LEU A 98 17.16 -7.51 13.72
CA LEU A 98 16.92 -6.65 12.55
C LEU A 98 17.28 -7.36 11.23
N ALA A 99 18.26 -8.27 11.24
CA ALA A 99 18.63 -9.05 10.06
C ALA A 99 17.47 -9.96 9.62
N ASP A 100 16.77 -10.59 10.56
CA ASP A 100 15.59 -11.41 10.28
C ASP A 100 14.46 -10.61 9.64
N LEU A 101 14.15 -9.45 10.22
CA LEU A 101 13.08 -8.58 9.71
C LEU A 101 13.41 -8.00 8.32
N ARG A 102 14.69 -7.70 8.07
CA ARG A 102 15.17 -7.27 6.74
C ARG A 102 15.04 -8.38 5.72
N ARG A 103 15.43 -9.61 6.07
CA ARG A 103 15.31 -10.79 5.20
C ARG A 103 13.85 -11.10 4.87
N GLU A 104 12.98 -11.15 5.89
CA GLU A 104 11.53 -11.33 5.73
C GLU A 104 10.94 -10.28 4.76
N PHE A 105 11.30 -9.01 4.93
CA PHE A 105 10.83 -7.95 4.05
C PHE A 105 11.42 -8.04 2.63
N ALA A 106 12.72 -8.32 2.50
CA ALA A 106 13.40 -8.43 1.22
C ALA A 106 12.82 -9.55 0.34
N GLU A 107 12.52 -10.71 0.93
CA GLU A 107 11.89 -11.86 0.25
C GLU A 107 10.55 -11.49 -0.41
N LEU A 108 9.77 -10.59 0.22
CA LEU A 108 8.46 -10.17 -0.26
C LEU A 108 8.51 -8.94 -1.16
N ALA A 109 9.44 -8.01 -0.89
CA ALA A 109 9.56 -6.76 -1.63
C ALA A 109 10.31 -6.92 -2.96
N GLY A 110 11.26 -7.86 -3.05
CA GLY A 110 12.04 -8.18 -4.24
C GLY A 110 13.06 -7.12 -4.68
N THR A 111 12.77 -5.82 -4.48
CA THR A 111 13.63 -4.70 -4.89
C THR A 111 14.42 -4.08 -3.73
N TYR A 112 14.30 -4.62 -2.52
CA TYR A 112 14.99 -4.12 -1.34
C TYR A 112 16.23 -4.97 -1.08
N GLU A 113 17.40 -4.32 -1.11
CA GLU A 113 18.66 -4.93 -0.69
C GLU A 113 18.97 -4.49 0.75
N PRO A 114 19.07 -5.43 1.71
CA PRO A 114 19.46 -5.11 3.07
C PRO A 114 20.85 -4.44 3.11
N PRO A 115 21.09 -3.46 4.01
CA PRO A 115 22.43 -2.94 4.23
C PRO A 115 23.39 -4.09 4.58
N THR A 116 24.52 -4.18 3.88
CA THR A 116 25.58 -5.12 4.24
C THR A 116 26.11 -4.75 5.62
N GLU A 117 26.11 -5.68 6.57
CA GLU A 117 26.71 -5.46 7.88
C GLU A 117 28.20 -5.11 7.72
N GLN A 118 28.57 -3.87 8.02
CA GLN A 118 29.97 -3.52 8.25
C GLN A 118 30.33 -3.93 9.67
N GLY A 119 30.56 -5.23 9.86
CA GLY A 119 31.17 -5.84 11.05
C GLY A 119 32.47 -6.54 10.64
N GLY A 120 33.57 -6.21 11.30
CA GLY A 120 34.94 -6.43 10.84
C GLY A 120 35.29 -7.86 10.43
N ALA A 121 35.73 -8.00 9.17
CA ALA A 121 36.51 -9.15 8.74
C ALA A 121 37.86 -9.14 9.50
N ALA A 122 37.89 -9.80 10.66
CA ALA A 122 39.13 -10.38 11.13
C ALA A 122 39.43 -11.55 10.20
N THR A 123 40.53 -11.44 9.46
CA THR A 123 41.14 -12.55 8.73
C THR A 123 41.36 -13.70 9.68
N VAL A 124 40.60 -14.78 9.53
CA VAL A 124 40.91 -16.08 10.13
C VAL A 124 41.61 -16.88 9.05
N GLU A 125 42.89 -17.14 9.27
CA GLU A 125 43.71 -18.05 8.46
C GLU A 125 43.15 -19.47 8.50
N ASP A 126 43.45 -20.19 7.42
CA ASP A 126 42.99 -21.52 7.02
C ASP A 126 42.90 -22.58 8.15
N GLY A 127 41.75 -23.27 8.19
CA GLY A 127 41.55 -24.48 8.99
C GLY A 127 40.27 -25.23 8.62
N GLU A 128 40.45 -26.32 7.86
CA GLU A 128 39.56 -27.45 7.52
C GLU A 128 38.12 -27.48 8.14
N ALA A 129 37.11 -27.56 7.29
CA ALA A 129 35.68 -27.62 7.66
C ALA A 129 35.18 -29.05 8.01
N PRO A 130 34.42 -29.25 9.11
CA PRO A 130 33.54 -30.40 9.31
C PRO A 130 32.09 -30.13 8.84
N PRO A 131 31.27 -31.18 8.64
CA PRO A 131 30.03 -31.08 7.88
C PRO A 131 28.89 -30.43 8.66
N ALA A 132 28.04 -29.72 7.92
CA ALA A 132 26.85 -29.02 8.38
C ALA A 132 25.89 -29.91 9.19
N GLN A 133 25.64 -29.51 10.43
CA GLN A 133 24.46 -29.88 11.20
C GLN A 133 23.43 -28.72 11.13
N PRO A 134 22.13 -28.98 11.32
CA PRO A 134 21.14 -27.92 11.32
C PRO A 134 21.30 -27.08 12.60
N ASP A 135 21.54 -25.78 12.42
CA ASP A 135 21.76 -24.85 13.54
C ASP A 135 20.49 -24.74 14.40
N GLU A 136 20.53 -25.44 15.53
CA GLU A 136 19.76 -25.15 16.73
C GLU A 136 20.41 -23.94 17.43
N ASP A 137 19.59 -23.01 17.90
CA ASP A 137 19.89 -21.90 18.82
C ASP A 137 20.61 -20.65 18.27
N ASP A 138 19.80 -19.69 17.82
CA ASP A 138 20.11 -18.26 17.66
C ASP A 138 20.30 -17.55 19.03
N GLU A 139 20.91 -18.22 20.00
CA GLU A 139 21.11 -17.71 21.37
C GLU A 139 22.32 -16.76 21.49
N ASP A 140 23.20 -16.71 20.49
CA ASP A 140 24.48 -15.98 20.55
C ASP A 140 24.47 -14.56 19.93
N ALA A 141 23.33 -14.09 19.40
CA ALA A 141 23.21 -12.71 18.96
C ALA A 141 23.38 -11.75 20.17
N PRO A 142 24.32 -10.78 20.13
CA PRO A 142 24.52 -9.84 21.20
C PRO A 142 23.21 -9.19 21.65
N GLU A 143 23.02 -8.99 22.96
CA GLU A 143 21.75 -8.50 23.54
C GLU A 143 21.25 -7.18 22.91
N TRP A 144 22.15 -6.38 22.32
CA TRP A 144 21.85 -5.14 21.62
C TRP A 144 21.29 -5.31 20.20
N GLU A 145 21.31 -6.51 19.63
CA GLU A 145 20.72 -6.86 18.33
C GLU A 145 19.32 -7.47 18.43
N ARG A 146 18.89 -7.84 19.65
CA ARG A 146 17.57 -8.43 19.90
C ARG A 146 16.46 -7.37 19.88
N VAL A 147 15.45 -7.61 19.04
CA VAL A 147 14.23 -6.81 18.90
C VAL A 147 13.08 -7.55 19.58
N LEU A 148 12.50 -6.95 20.63
CA LEU A 148 11.36 -7.52 21.33
C LEU A 148 10.12 -7.57 20.41
N VAL A 149 9.47 -8.73 20.34
CA VAL A 149 8.20 -8.96 19.65
C VAL A 149 7.05 -8.68 20.60
N GLU A 150 6.20 -7.71 20.27
CA GLU A 150 5.02 -7.33 21.07
C GLU A 150 3.73 -7.83 20.41
N ASP A 151 2.81 -8.34 21.22
CA ASP A 151 1.48 -8.73 20.77
C ASP A 151 0.55 -7.53 20.67
N LEU A 152 -0.23 -7.48 19.59
CA LEU A 152 -1.31 -6.51 19.42
C LEU A 152 -2.65 -7.18 19.70
N GLU A 153 -3.33 -6.75 20.76
CA GLU A 153 -4.62 -7.31 21.17
C GLU A 153 -5.67 -7.26 20.03
N GLY A 154 -6.32 -8.39 19.78
CA GLY A 154 -7.40 -8.50 18.80
C GLY A 154 -6.96 -8.27 17.35
N LEU A 155 -5.66 -8.39 17.03
CA LEU A 155 -5.13 -8.17 15.69
C LEU A 155 -5.61 -9.25 14.72
N ARG A 156 -5.52 -10.52 15.14
CA ARG A 156 -5.89 -11.68 14.34
C ARG A 156 -7.38 -11.70 14.02
N GLU A 157 -8.23 -11.57 15.04
CA GLU A 157 -9.69 -11.62 14.89
C GLU A 157 -10.19 -10.52 13.96
N GLU A 158 -9.58 -9.34 14.04
CA GLU A 158 -9.91 -8.24 13.14
C GLU A 158 -9.40 -8.46 11.73
N GLU A 159 -8.19 -9.00 11.55
CA GLU A 159 -7.67 -9.33 10.23
C GLU A 159 -8.58 -10.34 9.55
N GLU A 160 -8.95 -11.42 10.25
CA GLU A 160 -9.89 -12.42 9.73
C GLU A 160 -11.27 -11.80 9.39
N ARG A 161 -11.75 -10.84 10.19
CA ARG A 161 -12.99 -10.10 9.91
C ARG A 161 -12.85 -9.25 8.64
N ILE A 162 -11.73 -8.54 8.48
CA ILE A 162 -11.42 -7.70 7.31
C ILE A 162 -11.36 -8.59 6.05
N GLU A 163 -10.71 -9.75 6.11
CA GLU A 163 -10.58 -10.63 4.95
C GLU A 163 -11.92 -11.24 4.52
N ARG A 164 -12.78 -11.65 5.47
CA ARG A 164 -14.16 -12.07 5.15
C ARG A 164 -14.97 -10.96 4.48
N GLN A 165 -14.85 -9.73 4.99
CA GLN A 165 -15.54 -8.58 4.43
C GLN A 165 -15.03 -8.24 3.03
N ALA A 166 -13.72 -8.33 2.80
CA ALA A 166 -13.09 -8.04 1.51
C ALA A 166 -13.54 -9.01 0.42
N GLU A 167 -13.66 -10.31 0.73
CA GLU A 167 -14.17 -11.29 -0.25
C GLU A 167 -15.64 -11.03 -0.61
N ALA A 168 -16.47 -10.72 0.38
CA ALA A 168 -17.88 -10.37 0.15
C ALA A 168 -18.02 -9.09 -0.68
N GLU A 169 -17.24 -8.05 -0.37
CA GLU A 169 -17.20 -6.82 -1.14
C GLU A 169 -16.74 -7.06 -2.59
N LEU A 170 -15.69 -7.87 -2.77
CA LEU A 170 -15.14 -8.18 -4.08
C LEU A 170 -16.17 -8.84 -4.99
N ARG A 171 -16.91 -9.83 -4.47
CA ARG A 171 -17.96 -10.51 -5.23
C ARG A 171 -19.00 -9.51 -5.74
N ILE A 172 -19.50 -8.65 -4.85
CA ILE A 172 -20.48 -7.61 -5.19
C ILE A 172 -19.90 -6.64 -6.23
N ALA A 173 -18.66 -6.20 -6.05
CA ALA A 173 -18.01 -5.25 -6.94
C ALA A 173 -17.79 -5.84 -8.35
N LEU A 174 -17.30 -7.08 -8.45
CA LEU A 174 -17.05 -7.75 -9.73
C LEU A 174 -18.35 -8.00 -10.50
N GLU A 175 -19.40 -8.47 -9.83
CA GLU A 175 -20.71 -8.65 -10.47
C GLU A 175 -21.28 -7.31 -10.96
N ALA A 176 -21.25 -6.28 -10.12
CA ALA A 176 -21.83 -4.97 -10.41
C ALA A 176 -21.06 -4.20 -11.49
N LEU A 177 -19.72 -4.25 -11.48
CA LEU A 177 -18.86 -3.48 -12.39
C LEU A 177 -18.44 -4.27 -13.64
N GLY A 178 -18.52 -5.60 -13.59
CA GLY A 178 -18.28 -6.50 -14.70
C GLY A 178 -19.56 -6.81 -15.47
N THR A 179 -20.17 -7.97 -15.20
CA THR A 179 -21.25 -8.53 -16.03
C THR A 179 -22.52 -7.68 -16.01
N ALA A 180 -22.99 -7.25 -14.84
CA ALA A 180 -24.20 -6.41 -14.75
C ALA A 180 -23.98 -5.02 -15.41
N ASN A 181 -22.74 -4.51 -15.35
CA ASN A 181 -22.37 -3.30 -16.05
C ASN A 181 -22.39 -3.47 -17.56
N LEU A 182 -21.84 -4.56 -18.06
CA LEU A 182 -21.86 -4.91 -19.47
C LEU A 182 -23.31 -5.07 -19.97
N ASP A 183 -24.14 -5.81 -19.24
CA ASP A 183 -25.56 -5.98 -19.58
C ASP A 183 -26.29 -4.64 -19.70
N ARG A 184 -26.13 -3.76 -18.71
CA ARG A 184 -26.71 -2.41 -18.74
C ARG A 184 -26.22 -1.56 -19.91
N ARG A 185 -24.98 -1.73 -20.36
CA ARG A 185 -24.42 -0.95 -21.47
C ARG A 185 -24.93 -1.40 -22.83
N LEU A 186 -25.17 -2.71 -22.99
CA LEU A 186 -25.61 -3.31 -24.24
C LEU A 186 -27.10 -3.09 -24.55
N ILE A 187 -27.88 -2.66 -23.57
CA ILE A 187 -29.31 -2.30 -23.77
C ILE A 187 -29.51 -0.84 -24.17
N LEU A 188 -28.44 -0.04 -24.22
CA LEU A 188 -28.51 1.35 -24.67
C LEU A 188 -28.67 1.39 -26.19
N GLU A 189 -29.47 2.35 -26.66
CA GLU A 189 -29.57 2.69 -28.08
C GLU A 189 -28.18 3.08 -28.61
N ASP A 190 -27.84 2.64 -29.83
CA ASP A 190 -26.53 2.81 -30.47
C ASP A 190 -25.32 2.25 -29.67
N SER A 191 -25.55 1.26 -28.80
CA SER A 191 -24.43 0.62 -28.09
C SER A 191 -23.46 -0.08 -29.05
N ASP A 192 -22.17 0.22 -28.91
CA ASP A 192 -21.07 -0.57 -29.48
C ASP A 192 -20.71 -1.68 -28.48
N PRO A 193 -20.94 -2.96 -28.82
CA PRO A 193 -20.66 -4.07 -27.91
C PRO A 193 -19.20 -4.19 -27.48
N GLU A 194 -18.26 -3.84 -28.36
CA GLU A 194 -16.84 -3.90 -28.05
C GLU A 194 -16.45 -2.80 -27.06
N GLU A 195 -16.92 -1.57 -27.29
CA GLU A 195 -16.68 -0.46 -26.35
C GLU A 195 -17.36 -0.71 -25.00
N ALA A 196 -18.59 -1.24 -25.00
CA ALA A 196 -19.28 -1.63 -23.78
C ALA A 196 -18.47 -2.68 -22.99
N HIS A 197 -17.91 -3.68 -23.67
CA HIS A 197 -17.05 -4.71 -23.09
C HIS A 197 -15.77 -4.12 -22.52
N ARG A 198 -15.06 -3.28 -23.30
CA ARG A 198 -13.84 -2.59 -22.85
C ARG A 198 -14.08 -1.76 -21.60
N GLN A 199 -15.15 -0.97 -21.57
CA GLN A 199 -15.47 -0.11 -20.44
C GLN A 199 -15.86 -0.90 -19.17
N ALA A 200 -16.64 -1.98 -19.31
CA ALA A 200 -16.94 -2.86 -18.19
C ALA A 200 -15.69 -3.58 -17.67
N GLY A 201 -14.84 -4.04 -18.59
CA GLY A 201 -13.54 -4.66 -18.28
C GLY A 201 -12.62 -3.73 -17.50
N ALA A 202 -12.51 -2.47 -17.92
CA ALA A 202 -11.71 -1.46 -17.23
C ALA A 202 -12.23 -1.19 -15.81
N GLN A 203 -13.56 -1.11 -15.61
CA GLN A 203 -14.14 -0.82 -14.29
C GLN A 203 -13.98 -1.99 -13.32
N GLN A 204 -14.23 -3.23 -13.75
CA GLN A 204 -14.02 -4.38 -12.88
C GLN A 204 -12.53 -4.57 -12.53
N ALA A 205 -11.62 -4.35 -13.49
CA ALA A 205 -10.19 -4.48 -13.24
C ALA A 205 -9.68 -3.43 -12.24
N ALA A 206 -10.23 -2.21 -12.29
CA ALA A 206 -9.91 -1.16 -11.32
C ALA A 206 -10.36 -1.55 -9.89
N ALA A 207 -11.53 -2.17 -9.75
CA ALA A 207 -12.01 -2.70 -8.47
C ALA A 207 -11.19 -3.90 -7.99
N ALA A 208 -10.84 -4.83 -8.89
CA ALA A 208 -9.95 -5.95 -8.61
C ALA A 208 -8.61 -5.48 -8.04
N SER A 209 -7.96 -4.52 -8.72
CA SER A 209 -6.71 -3.91 -8.27
C SER A 209 -6.88 -3.23 -6.91
N ARG A 210 -7.96 -2.47 -6.70
CA ARG A 210 -8.24 -1.85 -5.40
C ARG A 210 -8.34 -2.87 -4.26
N VAL A 211 -9.10 -3.95 -4.43
CA VAL A 211 -9.28 -4.97 -3.39
C VAL A 211 -7.98 -5.70 -3.08
N ALA A 212 -7.21 -6.06 -4.11
CA ALA A 212 -5.88 -6.67 -3.94
C ALA A 212 -4.98 -5.74 -3.11
N MET A 213 -4.83 -4.50 -3.55
CA MET A 213 -4.02 -3.49 -2.88
C MET A 213 -4.50 -3.15 -1.47
N ASN A 214 -5.80 -3.25 -1.20
CA ASN A 214 -6.35 -3.04 0.13
C ASN A 214 -5.90 -4.11 1.11
N GLY A 215 -5.36 -5.26 0.67
CA GLY A 215 -4.70 -6.21 1.56
C GLY A 215 -3.59 -5.53 2.34
N ALA A 216 -2.74 -4.77 1.65
CA ALA A 216 -1.67 -4.00 2.30
C ALA A 216 -2.21 -2.84 3.14
N ARG A 217 -3.16 -2.08 2.57
CA ARG A 217 -3.64 -0.83 3.19
C ARG A 217 -4.45 -1.08 4.46
N SER A 218 -5.33 -2.08 4.45
CA SER A 218 -6.10 -2.49 5.61
C SER A 218 -5.22 -3.13 6.68
N THR A 219 -4.15 -3.84 6.29
CA THR A 219 -3.18 -4.42 7.23
C THR A 219 -2.43 -3.35 7.98
N ASN A 220 -1.82 -2.39 7.27
CA ASN A 220 -1.17 -1.25 7.92
C ASN A 220 -2.14 -0.50 8.82
N TRP A 221 -3.38 -0.25 8.37
CA TRP A 221 -4.39 0.41 9.18
C TRP A 221 -4.74 -0.39 10.45
N ASN A 222 -4.99 -1.69 10.32
CA ASN A 222 -5.33 -2.58 11.43
C ASN A 222 -4.25 -2.54 12.53
N HIS A 223 -2.98 -2.64 12.12
CA HIS A 223 -1.83 -2.56 13.00
C HIS A 223 -1.73 -1.17 13.65
N MET A 224 -1.69 -0.10 12.84
CA MET A 224 -1.59 1.28 13.34
C MET A 224 -2.67 1.61 14.36
N ARG A 225 -3.91 1.16 14.16
CA ARG A 225 -5.02 1.45 15.07
C ARG A 225 -4.82 0.80 16.45
N ARG A 226 -4.23 -0.39 16.49
CA ARG A 226 -4.03 -1.20 17.70
C ARG A 226 -2.68 -0.98 18.37
N ASP A 227 -1.68 -0.54 17.63
CA ASP A 227 -0.33 -0.37 18.14
C ASP A 227 -0.17 0.93 18.94
N GLY A 228 0.02 0.83 20.25
CA GLY A 228 0.26 1.98 21.13
C GLY A 228 1.50 2.81 20.75
N ARG A 229 2.44 2.25 19.98
CA ARG A 229 3.65 2.96 19.51
C ARG A 229 3.40 3.83 18.29
N ALA A 230 2.40 3.51 17.48
CA ALA A 230 2.01 4.37 16.35
C ALA A 230 1.27 5.59 16.88
N LEU A 231 1.91 6.77 16.83
CA LEU A 231 1.35 8.03 17.32
C LEU A 231 0.18 8.51 16.45
N GLY A 232 0.19 8.15 15.18
CA GLY A 232 -0.77 8.60 14.18
C GLY A 232 -0.48 8.03 12.81
N TYR A 233 -1.08 8.64 11.79
CA TYR A 233 -0.75 8.37 10.39
C TYR A 233 -0.69 9.65 9.57
N VAL A 234 -0.01 9.59 8.44
CA VAL A 234 -0.06 10.62 7.40
C VAL A 234 -0.52 9.99 6.09
N ARG A 235 -1.33 10.73 5.33
CA ARG A 235 -1.76 10.33 4.00
C ARG A 235 -0.71 10.72 2.98
N LEU A 236 -0.32 9.78 2.12
CA LEU A 236 0.71 9.95 1.10
C LEU A 236 0.23 9.44 -0.27
N SER A 237 0.90 9.92 -1.33
CA SER A 237 0.68 9.51 -2.72
C SER A 237 1.89 8.72 -3.23
N ARG A 238 1.66 7.52 -3.79
CA ARG A 238 2.75 6.74 -4.42
C ARG A 238 3.25 7.34 -5.74
N THR A 239 2.42 8.15 -6.41
CA THR A 239 2.72 8.67 -7.76
C THR A 239 3.11 10.14 -7.77
N GLY A 240 3.03 10.84 -6.63
CA GLY A 240 3.14 12.30 -6.58
C GLY A 240 1.95 13.06 -7.21
N THR A 241 1.03 12.37 -7.89
CA THR A 241 -0.09 12.95 -8.65
C THR A 241 -1.47 12.45 -8.16
N PRO A 242 -1.80 12.66 -6.87
CA PRO A 242 -3.04 12.13 -6.29
C PRO A 242 -4.29 12.80 -6.89
N CYS A 243 -5.43 12.11 -6.88
CA CYS A 243 -6.70 12.74 -7.23
C CYS A 243 -7.03 13.88 -6.23
N GLY A 244 -7.85 14.85 -6.63
CA GLY A 244 -8.12 16.04 -5.79
C GLY A 244 -8.72 15.75 -4.40
N TRP A 245 -9.45 14.63 -4.23
CA TRP A 245 -9.91 14.21 -2.90
C TRP A 245 -8.76 13.67 -2.05
N CYS A 246 -7.93 12.79 -2.62
CA CYS A 246 -6.76 12.29 -1.92
C CYS A 246 -5.76 13.40 -1.60
N ALA A 247 -5.56 14.37 -2.50
CA ALA A 247 -4.76 15.56 -2.25
C ALA A 247 -5.26 16.35 -1.04
N MET A 248 -6.58 16.41 -0.82
CA MET A 248 -7.15 17.03 0.38
C MET A 248 -6.87 16.21 1.64
N LEU A 249 -6.95 14.88 1.57
CA LEU A 249 -6.59 14.04 2.71
C LEU A 249 -5.10 14.17 3.06
N ILE A 250 -4.25 14.27 2.04
CA ILE A 250 -2.79 14.50 2.15
C ILE A 250 -2.50 15.88 2.78
N SER A 251 -3.27 16.91 2.44
CA SER A 251 -3.07 18.27 2.96
C SER A 251 -3.39 18.44 4.45
N ARG A 252 -3.91 17.40 5.13
CA ARG A 252 -4.16 17.44 6.57
C ARG A 252 -2.89 17.26 7.41
N GLY A 253 -1.78 16.83 6.79
CA GLY A 253 -0.57 16.46 7.52
C GLY A 253 -0.79 15.24 8.42
N PRO A 254 -0.02 15.10 9.53
CA PRO A 254 -0.13 13.97 10.43
C PRO A 254 -1.42 14.04 11.27
N VAL A 255 -2.19 12.95 11.25
CA VAL A 255 -3.38 12.76 12.08
C VAL A 255 -3.02 11.86 13.26
N TYR A 256 -2.92 12.47 14.45
CA TYR A 256 -2.57 11.77 15.68
C TYR A 256 -3.75 11.08 16.35
N LYS A 257 -3.46 10.02 17.10
CA LYS A 257 -4.42 9.36 17.99
C LYS A 257 -4.82 10.34 19.09
N SER A 258 -6.08 10.77 19.08
CA SER A 258 -6.76 11.33 20.24
C SER A 258 -8.10 10.61 20.40
N ARG A 259 -8.63 10.55 21.63
CA ARG A 259 -9.86 9.81 21.96
C ARG A 259 -11.09 10.26 21.15
N GLU A 260 -11.01 11.41 20.49
CA GLU A 260 -12.14 12.17 19.93
C GLU A 260 -11.95 12.60 18.44
N SER A 261 -10.84 12.25 17.79
CA SER A 261 -10.57 12.70 16.42
C SER A 261 -11.46 11.98 15.40
N ALA A 262 -12.50 12.65 14.91
CA ALA A 262 -13.32 12.18 13.77
C ALA A 262 -12.47 11.91 12.51
N LEU A 263 -11.28 12.51 12.43
CA LEU A 263 -10.33 12.32 11.34
C LEU A 263 -9.65 10.96 11.40
N PHE A 264 -9.48 10.35 12.58
CA PHE A 264 -8.81 9.05 12.77
C PHE A 264 -9.65 7.84 12.31
N ASN A 265 -10.71 8.03 11.52
CA ASN A 265 -11.59 6.96 11.03
C ASN A 265 -11.56 6.80 9.50
N ASP A 266 -10.74 7.58 8.80
CA ASP A 266 -10.68 7.54 7.34
C ASP A 266 -9.40 6.94 6.75
N GLY A 267 -8.49 6.43 7.59
CA GLY A 267 -7.19 5.88 7.19
C GLY A 267 -7.23 4.64 6.29
N ASP A 268 -8.38 3.96 6.19
CA ASP A 268 -8.57 2.76 5.35
C ASP A 268 -9.61 2.92 4.23
N LYS A 269 -9.92 4.15 3.83
CA LYS A 269 -10.88 4.42 2.75
C LYS A 269 -10.18 4.75 1.43
N TYR A 270 -10.41 3.93 0.40
CA TYR A 270 -9.80 4.08 -0.93
C TYR A 270 -10.82 3.79 -2.03
N HIS A 271 -10.69 4.49 -3.16
CA HIS A 271 -11.53 4.30 -4.35
C HIS A 271 -10.76 3.54 -5.46
N ASP A 272 -11.46 3.15 -6.52
CA ASP A 272 -10.84 2.47 -7.66
C ASP A 272 -9.79 3.36 -8.31
N ASN A 273 -8.66 2.80 -8.77
CA ASN A 273 -7.50 3.56 -9.29
C ASN A 273 -6.87 4.53 -8.26
N CYS A 274 -7.04 4.29 -6.96
CA CYS A 274 -6.41 5.11 -5.92
C CYS A 274 -4.96 4.69 -5.67
N HIS A 275 -4.02 5.63 -5.83
CA HIS A 275 -2.60 5.42 -5.57
C HIS A 275 -2.10 5.91 -4.21
N CYS A 276 -3.01 6.26 -3.30
CA CYS A 276 -2.67 6.77 -1.98
C CYS A 276 -2.68 5.67 -0.91
N TYR A 277 -2.03 5.96 0.21
CA TYR A 277 -1.91 5.07 1.38
C TYR A 277 -1.83 5.89 2.68
N ALA A 278 -1.95 5.21 3.82
CA ALA A 278 -1.66 5.77 5.14
C ALA A 278 -0.33 5.20 5.66
N MET A 279 0.60 6.07 6.00
CA MET A 279 1.88 5.72 6.60
C MET A 279 1.84 5.94 8.11
N PRO A 280 2.35 5.02 8.94
CA PRO A 280 2.48 5.24 10.38
C PRO A 280 3.42 6.40 10.69
N VAL A 281 3.05 7.17 11.71
CA VAL A 281 3.90 8.18 12.34
C VAL A 281 4.36 7.63 13.69
N TRP A 282 5.67 7.40 13.83
CA TRP A 282 6.27 6.78 15.00
C TRP A 282 6.85 7.78 16.00
N ASN A 283 7.32 8.92 15.49
CA ASN A 283 7.81 10.04 16.27
C ASN A 283 7.36 11.35 15.60
N ARG A 284 7.40 12.46 16.36
CA ARG A 284 6.88 13.75 15.87
C ARG A 284 7.78 14.42 14.84
N ASP A 285 9.06 14.07 14.80
CA ASP A 285 10.04 14.69 13.89
C ASP A 285 9.94 14.10 12.48
N GLN A 286 9.50 12.85 12.35
CA GLN A 286 9.36 12.10 11.09
C GLN A 286 8.62 12.89 9.99
N TYR A 287 7.58 13.64 10.35
CA TYR A 287 6.81 14.42 9.38
C TYR A 287 7.58 15.61 8.79
N GLN A 288 8.52 16.18 9.55
CA GLN A 288 9.32 17.32 9.08
C GLN A 288 10.60 16.87 8.37
N SER A 289 11.16 15.72 8.77
CA SER A 289 12.45 15.23 8.29
C SER A 289 12.39 14.28 7.10
N SER A 290 11.28 13.55 6.91
CA SER A 290 11.18 12.56 5.83
C SER A 290 10.87 13.22 4.48
N GLU A 291 11.57 12.81 3.43
CA GLU A 291 11.29 13.22 2.05
C GLU A 291 9.96 12.65 1.54
N LEU A 292 9.52 11.50 2.07
CA LEU A 292 8.22 10.90 1.72
C LEU A 292 7.05 11.83 2.04
N THR A 293 7.21 12.73 3.02
CA THR A 293 6.17 13.66 3.47
C THR A 293 6.28 15.05 2.85
N ALA A 294 7.22 15.28 1.93
CA ALA A 294 7.41 16.58 1.26
C ALA A 294 6.15 17.06 0.53
N LEU A 295 5.45 16.16 -0.17
CA LEU A 295 4.18 16.49 -0.84
C LEU A 295 3.09 16.88 0.16
N SER A 296 3.02 16.19 1.31
CA SER A 296 2.07 16.51 2.37
C SER A 296 2.32 17.90 2.93
N ARG A 297 3.58 18.24 3.25
CA ARG A 297 3.95 19.59 3.71
C ARG A 297 3.60 20.66 2.67
N GLN A 298 3.87 20.41 1.39
CA GLN A 298 3.48 21.32 0.31
C GLN A 298 1.96 21.53 0.26
N TYR A 299 1.17 20.46 0.34
CA TYR A 299 -0.28 20.56 0.24
C TYR A 299 -0.91 21.15 1.49
N GLU A 300 -0.37 20.86 2.67
CA GLU A 300 -0.74 21.47 3.94
C GLU A 300 -0.58 23.00 3.89
N ALA A 301 0.56 23.49 3.37
CA ALA A 301 0.79 24.92 3.19
C ALA A 301 -0.17 25.57 2.16
N LEU A 302 -0.50 24.85 1.08
CA LEU A 302 -1.37 25.37 0.02
C LEU A 302 -2.86 25.36 0.38
N TRP A 303 -3.30 24.43 1.23
CA TRP A 303 -4.71 24.27 1.57
C TRP A 303 -5.38 25.57 2.07
N PRO A 304 -4.86 26.28 3.10
CA PRO A 304 -5.49 27.50 3.59
C PRO A 304 -5.51 28.62 2.55
N GLU A 305 -4.48 28.73 1.71
CA GLU A 305 -4.40 29.74 0.65
C GLU A 305 -5.45 29.49 -0.45
N VAL A 306 -5.54 28.25 -0.93
CA VAL A 306 -6.46 27.86 -2.01
C VAL A 306 -7.92 27.85 -1.56
N THR A 307 -8.17 27.53 -0.29
CA THR A 307 -9.53 27.42 0.26
C THR A 307 -10.01 28.67 0.98
N LYS A 308 -9.22 29.75 0.99
CA LYS A 308 -9.57 31.03 1.61
C LYS A 308 -10.95 31.51 1.16
N GLY A 309 -11.82 31.81 2.13
CA GLY A 309 -13.21 32.24 1.88
C GLY A 309 -14.19 31.10 1.56
N HIS A 310 -13.75 29.84 1.57
CA HIS A 310 -14.58 28.66 1.36
C HIS A 310 -14.52 27.70 2.56
N SER A 311 -15.61 26.97 2.80
CA SER A 311 -15.68 25.96 3.85
C SER A 311 -16.44 24.71 3.37
N GLY A 312 -16.33 23.61 4.13
CA GLY A 312 -17.02 22.35 3.85
C GLY A 312 -16.87 21.87 2.41
N LYS A 313 -18.00 21.56 1.75
CA LYS A 313 -18.01 21.08 0.36
C LYS A 313 -17.47 22.11 -0.63
N ALA A 314 -17.62 23.41 -0.37
CA ALA A 314 -17.11 24.46 -1.25
C ALA A 314 -15.58 24.49 -1.25
N ALA A 315 -14.95 24.40 -0.07
CA ALA A 315 -13.49 24.31 0.06
C ALA A 315 -12.92 23.11 -0.72
N VAL A 316 -13.52 21.92 -0.53
CA VAL A 316 -13.11 20.71 -1.26
C VAL A 316 -13.28 20.88 -2.77
N THR A 317 -14.32 21.58 -3.23
CA THR A 317 -14.57 21.81 -4.66
C THR A 317 -13.50 22.70 -5.28
N VAL A 318 -13.15 23.81 -4.63
CA VAL A 318 -12.09 24.73 -5.08
C VAL A 318 -10.74 24.04 -5.07
N TRP A 319 -10.42 23.29 -4.01
CA TRP A 319 -9.20 22.49 -3.94
C TRP A 319 -9.08 21.47 -5.07
N ARG A 320 -10.14 20.70 -5.35
CA ARG A 320 -10.16 19.71 -6.45
C ARG A 320 -9.93 20.37 -7.81
N ARG A 321 -10.43 21.59 -8.01
CA ARG A 321 -10.18 22.36 -9.23
C ARG A 321 -8.73 22.80 -9.32
N PHE A 322 -8.17 23.32 -8.24
CA PHE A 322 -6.76 23.72 -8.14
C PHE A 322 -5.82 22.56 -8.47
N ILE A 323 -5.99 21.40 -7.80
CA ILE A 323 -5.15 20.21 -8.03
C ILE A 323 -5.22 19.74 -9.48
N ARG A 324 -6.42 19.68 -10.06
CA ARG A 324 -6.59 19.31 -11.48
C ARG A 324 -5.89 20.31 -12.40
N SER A 325 -5.94 21.61 -12.10
CA SER A 325 -5.26 22.62 -12.89
C SER A 325 -3.74 22.47 -12.80
N LYS A 326 -3.20 22.34 -11.59
CA LYS A 326 -1.77 22.13 -11.33
C LYS A 326 -1.24 20.90 -12.05
N GLN A 327 -1.96 19.78 -11.98
CA GLN A 327 -1.56 18.53 -12.63
C GLN A 327 -1.62 18.61 -14.16
N ARG A 328 -2.62 19.31 -14.73
CA ARG A 328 -2.67 19.53 -16.18
C ARG A 328 -1.53 20.41 -16.67
N ALA A 329 -1.20 21.47 -15.94
CA ALA A 329 -0.06 22.33 -16.28
C ALA A 329 1.25 21.54 -16.25
N ALA A 330 1.51 20.80 -15.17
CA ALA A 330 2.70 19.95 -15.08
C ALA A 330 2.77 18.89 -16.20
N ALA A 331 1.64 18.29 -16.57
CA ALA A 331 1.58 17.33 -17.68
C ALA A 331 1.82 17.98 -19.06
N GLN A 332 1.40 19.24 -19.25
CA GLN A 332 1.67 20.00 -20.48
C GLN A 332 3.15 20.39 -20.57
N GLU A 333 3.71 20.89 -19.47
CA GLU A 333 5.15 21.22 -19.37
C GLU A 333 6.02 20.00 -19.65
N ALA A 334 5.70 18.84 -19.06
CA ALA A 334 6.43 17.61 -19.28
C ALA A 334 6.38 17.12 -20.74
N ARG A 335 5.26 17.35 -21.45
CA ARG A 335 5.14 17.02 -22.89
C ARG A 335 5.98 17.96 -23.76
N GLN A 336 5.97 19.25 -23.44
CA GLN A 336 6.78 20.23 -24.16
C GLN A 336 8.28 19.97 -23.97
N SER A 337 8.71 19.52 -22.79
CA SER A 337 10.12 19.18 -22.55
C SER A 337 10.55 17.90 -23.26
N THR A 338 9.66 16.91 -23.42
CA THR A 338 9.96 15.72 -24.23
C THR A 338 10.01 16.02 -25.73
N ASP A 339 9.15 16.91 -26.23
CA ASP A 339 9.10 17.28 -27.66
C ASP A 339 10.27 18.21 -28.07
N THR A 340 10.96 18.83 -27.11
CA THR A 340 12.10 19.73 -27.34
C THR A 340 13.46 19.10 -27.05
N ALA A 341 13.49 17.85 -26.57
CA ALA A 341 14.73 17.09 -26.46
C ALA A 341 15.19 16.67 -27.88
N PRO A 342 16.41 17.03 -28.34
CA PRO A 342 16.90 16.57 -29.63
C PRO A 342 17.01 15.04 -29.62
N GLU A 343 16.56 14.38 -30.69
CA GLU A 343 16.83 12.96 -30.94
C GLU A 343 18.35 12.75 -30.89
N ALA A 344 18.80 11.99 -29.89
CA ALA A 344 20.21 11.69 -29.65
C ALA A 344 20.66 10.45 -30.42
#